data_AF-A0A529MFK7-F1
#
_entry.id   AF-A0A529MFK7-F1
#
_cell.length_a   1.000
_cell.length_b   1.000
_cell.length_c   1.000
_cell.angle_alpha   90.00
_cell.angle_beta   90.00
_cell.angle_gamma   90.00
#
_symmetry.space_group_name_H-M   'P 1'
#
loop_
_entity.id
_entity.type
_entity.pdbx_description
1 polymer ?
#
loop_
_entity_poly.entity_id
_entity_poly.type
_entity_poly.pdbx_seq_one_letter_code
_entity_poly.pdbx_strand_id
1 'polypeptide(L)'
;GQIQPVQANVRVRWSVDRAVQGADHVVNLVAILHETGRQKFGAVHDFGARAVAEAARSVGAGLTHISAFGADPNSPSSYARTKALGEKAVFDTI
;
A
#
# COMPACT_ATOMS: atom_id res chain seq x y z
N GLY A 1 11.73 17.92 14.68
CA GLY A 1 11.38 18.82 13.57
C GLY A 1 10.04 18.39 13.00
N GLN A 2 9.47 19.15 12.06
CA GLN A 2 8.15 18.84 11.46
C GLN A 2 8.17 17.62 10.52
N ILE A 3 9.36 17.22 10.07
CA ILE A 3 9.56 16.06 9.19
C ILE A 3 10.53 15.11 9.86
N GLN A 4 10.16 13.82 9.91
CA GLN A 4 11.01 12.74 10.42
C GLN A 4 11.03 11.58 9.41
N PRO A 5 12.17 11.31 8.76
CA PRO A 5 12.28 10.15 7.89
C PRO A 5 12.32 8.87 8.73
N VAL A 6 11.57 7.86 8.31
CA VAL A 6 11.55 6.51 8.91
C VAL A 6 11.69 5.48 7.79
N GLN A 7 12.47 4.44 8.03
CA GLN A 7 12.57 3.33 7.09
C GLN A 7 11.29 2.49 7.15
N ALA A 8 10.61 2.37 6.00
CA ALA A 8 9.47 1.47 5.83
C ALA A 8 9.56 0.78 4.46
N ASN A 9 9.25 -0.50 4.41
CA ASN A 9 9.12 -1.26 3.17
C ASN A 9 7.77 -1.97 3.20
N VAL A 10 6.86 -1.61 2.29
CA VAL A 10 5.49 -2.16 2.24
C VAL A 10 5.45 -3.68 2.06
N ARG A 11 6.55 -4.29 1.60
CA ARG A 11 6.69 -5.75 1.52
C ARG A 11 7.09 -6.41 2.83
N VAL A 12 7.28 -5.63 3.90
CA VAL A 12 7.75 -6.07 5.22
C VAL A 12 6.83 -5.46 6.29
N ARG A 13 5.82 -6.24 6.70
CA ARG A 13 4.70 -5.78 7.53
C ARG A 13 5.11 -5.00 8.78
N TRP A 14 6.02 -5.57 9.59
CA TRP A 14 6.44 -4.94 10.85
C TRP A 14 7.05 -3.53 10.65
N SER A 15 7.68 -3.27 9.50
CA SER A 15 8.26 -1.96 9.21
C SER A 15 7.19 -0.90 8.94
N VAL A 16 6.05 -1.32 8.37
CA VAL A 16 4.87 -0.48 8.16
C VAL A 16 4.17 -0.21 9.48
N ASP A 17 3.98 -1.24 10.32
CA ASP A 17 3.35 -1.09 11.64
C ASP A 17 4.10 -0.10 12.51
N ARG A 18 5.45 -0.14 12.47
CA ARG A 18 6.30 0.83 13.16
C ARG A 18 6.15 2.24 12.59
N ALA A 19 6.05 2.38 11.27
CA ALA A 19 6.04 3.67 10.59
C ALA A 19 4.74 4.46 10.84
N VAL A 20 3.62 3.78 11.10
CA VAL A 20 2.32 4.42 11.32
C VAL A 20 2.03 4.74 12.80
N GLN A 21 2.92 4.37 13.73
CA GLN A 21 2.68 4.59 15.16
C GLN A 21 2.44 6.07 15.49
N GLY A 22 1.33 6.35 16.17
CA GLY A 22 0.93 7.70 16.56
C GLY A 22 0.47 8.59 15.40
N ALA A 23 0.24 8.04 14.21
CA ALA A 23 -0.33 8.79 13.10
C ALA A 23 -1.84 8.98 13.27
N ASP A 24 -2.34 10.18 13.00
CA ASP A 24 -3.78 10.44 12.85
C ASP A 24 -4.28 10.04 11.45
N HIS A 25 -3.40 10.06 10.45
CA HIS A 25 -3.71 9.74 9.06
C HIS A 25 -2.50 9.16 8.31
N VAL A 26 -2.76 8.22 7.41
CA VAL A 26 -1.76 7.56 6.56
C VAL A 26 -2.08 7.82 5.09
N VAL A 27 -1.07 8.20 4.30
CA VAL A 27 -1.21 8.36 2.85
C VAL A 27 -0.32 7.34 2.15
N ASN A 28 -0.92 6.43 1.38
CA ASN A 28 -0.20 5.41 0.63
C ASN A 28 -0.07 5.79 -0.85
N LEU A 29 1.16 6.14 -1.24
CA LEU A 29 1.54 6.47 -2.63
C LEU A 29 2.48 5.42 -3.25
N VAL A 30 2.67 4.26 -2.61
CA VAL A 30 3.67 3.29 -3.03
C VAL A 30 3.17 2.47 -4.22
N ALA A 31 3.94 2.49 -5.31
CA ALA A 31 3.73 1.66 -6.49
C ALA A 31 5.06 1.46 -7.23
N ILE A 32 5.11 0.48 -8.13
CA ILE A 32 6.21 0.28 -9.08
C ILE A 32 5.65 0.22 -10.50
N LEU A 33 6.39 0.75 -11.48
CA LEU A 33 5.97 0.71 -12.88
C LEU A 33 6.54 -0.50 -13.64
N HIS A 34 7.60 -1.10 -13.10
CA HIS A 34 8.25 -2.28 -13.65
C HIS A 34 8.74 -3.18 -12.51
N GLU A 35 8.75 -4.48 -12.73
CA GLU A 35 9.24 -5.44 -11.75
C GLU A 35 10.76 -5.60 -11.84
N THR A 36 11.45 -5.51 -10.71
CA THR A 36 12.90 -5.76 -10.62
C THR A 36 13.24 -6.47 -9.32
N GLY A 37 14.01 -7.56 -9.40
CA GLY A 37 14.41 -8.34 -8.23
C GLY A 37 13.19 -8.77 -7.40
N ARG A 38 13.15 -8.34 -6.13
CA ARG A 38 12.07 -8.65 -5.19
C ARG A 38 10.89 -7.65 -5.22
N GLN A 39 10.93 -6.64 -6.09
CA GLN A 39 9.84 -5.69 -6.30
C GLN A 39 8.91 -6.28 -7.37
N LYS A 40 7.84 -6.95 -6.93
CA LYS A 40 6.83 -7.59 -7.78
C LYS A 40 5.51 -6.86 -7.64
N PHE A 41 4.72 -6.79 -8.70
CA PHE A 41 3.47 -6.05 -8.70
C PHE A 41 2.52 -6.53 -7.61
N GLY A 42 2.32 -7.84 -7.46
CA GLY A 42 1.50 -8.39 -6.37
C GLY A 42 2.04 -8.08 -4.97
N ALA A 43 3.37 -8.10 -4.80
CA ALA A 43 4.00 -7.81 -3.51
C ALA A 43 3.86 -6.33 -3.09
N VAL A 44 3.89 -5.41 -4.06
CA VAL A 44 3.82 -3.96 -3.79
C VAL A 44 2.38 -3.44 -3.83
N HIS A 45 1.60 -3.82 -4.86
CA HIS A 45 0.28 -3.24 -5.12
C HIS A 45 -0.83 -3.91 -4.32
N ASP A 46 -0.81 -5.24 -4.12
CA ASP A 46 -1.83 -5.96 -3.35
C ASP A 46 -1.39 -6.13 -1.90
N PHE A 47 -0.38 -6.99 -1.66
CA PHE A 47 0.10 -7.25 -0.29
C PHE A 47 0.53 -5.96 0.41
N GLY A 48 1.31 -5.12 -0.27
CA GLY A 48 1.79 -3.87 0.30
C GLY A 48 0.67 -2.87 0.62
N ALA A 49 -0.33 -2.75 -0.24
CA ALA A 49 -1.48 -1.88 0.03
C ALA A 49 -2.32 -2.39 1.19
N ARG A 50 -2.57 -3.71 1.26
CA ARG A 50 -3.25 -4.35 2.40
C ARG A 50 -2.49 -4.13 3.70
N ALA A 51 -1.18 -4.36 3.70
CA ALA A 51 -0.35 -4.17 4.88
C ALA A 51 -0.42 -2.74 5.41
N VAL A 52 -0.47 -1.74 4.53
CA VAL A 52 -0.65 -0.33 4.92
C VAL A 52 -2.05 -0.08 5.48
N ALA A 53 -3.10 -0.64 4.88
CA ALA A 53 -4.46 -0.50 5.39
C ALA A 53 -4.64 -1.14 6.77
N GLU A 54 -4.12 -2.35 6.95
CA GLU A 54 -4.16 -3.06 8.25
C GLU A 54 -3.38 -2.29 9.32
N ALA A 55 -2.22 -1.73 8.96
CA ALA A 55 -1.40 -0.93 9.86
C ALA A 55 -2.12 0.37 10.26
N ALA A 56 -2.68 1.11 9.31
CA ALA A 56 -3.45 2.34 9.59
C ALA A 56 -4.64 2.06 10.51
N ARG A 57 -5.43 1.01 10.21
CA ARG A 57 -6.53 0.56 11.06
C ARG A 57 -6.07 0.20 12.48
N SER A 58 -4.91 -0.45 12.62
CA SER A 58 -4.39 -0.88 13.93
C SER A 58 -4.08 0.27 14.88
N VAL A 59 -3.80 1.46 14.36
CA VAL A 59 -3.54 2.67 15.15
C VAL A 59 -4.73 3.63 15.17
N GLY A 60 -5.86 3.26 14.54
CA GLY A 60 -7.04 4.12 14.44
C GLY A 60 -6.88 5.30 13.49
N ALA A 61 -5.90 5.27 12.58
CA ALA A 61 -5.65 6.34 11.63
C ALA A 61 -6.60 6.28 10.43
N GLY A 62 -6.94 7.45 9.89
CA GLY A 62 -7.53 7.53 8.56
C GLY A 62 -6.54 7.07 7.49
N LEU A 63 -7.05 6.66 6.31
CA LEU A 63 -6.23 6.23 5.19
C LEU A 63 -6.66 6.89 3.89
N THR A 64 -5.70 7.45 3.16
CA THR A 64 -5.84 7.79 1.74
C THR A 64 -4.94 6.88 0.91
N HIS A 65 -5.54 6.02 0.09
CA HIS A 65 -4.82 5.18 -0.85
C HIS A 65 -4.91 5.75 -2.26
N ILE A 66 -3.75 5.93 -2.92
CA ILE A 66 -3.71 6.34 -4.33
C ILE A 66 -3.43 5.13 -5.21
N SER A 67 -4.42 4.83 -6.06
CA SER A 67 -4.32 3.76 -7.03
C SER A 67 -3.82 4.27 -8.39
N ALA A 68 -4.31 3.70 -9.49
CA ALA A 68 -3.98 4.08 -10.85
C ALA A 68 -5.25 4.15 -11.70
N PHE A 69 -5.28 5.11 -12.62
CA PHE A 69 -6.30 5.14 -13.64
C PHE A 69 -6.25 3.85 -14.47
N GLY A 70 -7.42 3.23 -14.70
CA GLY A 70 -7.53 1.95 -15.40
C GLY A 70 -7.18 0.72 -14.55
N ALA A 71 -7.16 0.83 -13.22
CA ALA A 71 -7.17 -0.33 -12.34
C ALA A 71 -8.44 -1.17 -12.62
N ASP A 72 -8.24 -2.36 -13.16
CA ASP A 72 -9.31 -3.29 -13.53
C ASP A 72 -8.81 -4.72 -13.30
N PRO A 73 -9.51 -5.55 -12.48
CA PRO A 73 -9.13 -6.93 -12.23
C PRO A 73 -9.09 -7.81 -13.49
N ASN A 74 -9.79 -7.41 -14.56
CA ASN A 74 -9.84 -8.12 -15.84
C ASN A 74 -8.91 -7.55 -16.91
N SER A 75 -8.13 -6.51 -16.58
CA SER A 75 -7.21 -5.88 -17.53
C SER A 75 -6.19 -6.87 -18.09
N PRO A 76 -5.76 -6.78 -19.36
CA PRO A 76 -4.61 -7.56 -19.86
C PRO A 76 -3.29 -7.16 -19.19
N SER A 77 -3.20 -5.96 -18.60
CA SER A 77 -2.01 -5.47 -17.91
C SER A 77 -1.92 -6.01 -16.48
N SER A 78 -0.81 -6.69 -16.16
CA SER A 78 -0.51 -7.14 -14.79
C SER A 78 -0.46 -5.98 -13.79
N TYR A 79 0.09 -4.84 -14.22
CA TYR A 79 0.11 -3.62 -13.42
C TYR A 79 -1.32 -3.18 -13.04
N ALA A 80 -2.22 -3.06 -14.01
CA ALA A 80 -3.59 -2.62 -13.79
C ALA A 80 -4.39 -3.61 -12.93
N ARG A 81 -4.27 -4.92 -13.20
CA ARG A 81 -4.93 -5.96 -12.38
C ARG A 81 -4.50 -5.89 -10.93
N THR A 82 -3.19 -5.79 -10.68
CA THR A 82 -2.67 -5.76 -9.30
C THR A 82 -2.99 -4.45 -8.57
N LYS A 83 -3.10 -3.31 -9.26
CA LYS A 83 -3.61 -2.07 -8.66
C LYS A 83 -5.09 -2.22 -8.26
N ALA A 84 -5.92 -2.88 -9.05
CA ALA A 84 -7.31 -3.17 -8.68
C ALA A 84 -7.42 -4.13 -7.48
N LEU A 85 -6.56 -5.16 -7.42
CA LEU A 85 -6.48 -6.03 -6.25
C LEU A 85 -6.06 -5.24 -4.99
N GLY A 86 -5.13 -4.30 -5.14
CA GLY A 86 -4.75 -3.37 -4.08
C GLY A 86 -5.89 -2.50 -3.57
N GLU A 87 -6.65 -1.88 -4.49
CA GLU A 87 -7.85 -1.10 -4.12
C GLU A 87 -8.84 -1.96 -3.34
N LYS A 88 -9.16 -3.14 -3.87
CA LYS A 88 -10.06 -4.07 -3.20
C LYS A 88 -9.55 -4.45 -1.82
N ALA A 89 -8.27 -4.78 -1.69
CA ALA A 89 -7.67 -5.15 -0.41
C ALA A 89 -7.75 -4.01 0.61
N VAL A 90 -7.58 -2.76 0.19
CA VAL A 90 -7.75 -1.59 1.06
C VAL A 90 -9.21 -1.48 1.51
N PHE A 91 -10.17 -1.51 0.58
CA PHE A 91 -11.60 -1.41 0.89
C PHE A 91 -12.13 -2.56 1.76
N ASP A 92 -11.63 -3.78 1.57
CA ASP A 92 -12.03 -4.94 2.39
C ASP A 92 -11.46 -4.87 3.82
N THR A 93 -10.45 -4.01 4.06
CA THR A 93 -9.76 -3.91 5.36
C THR A 93 -10.37 -2.84 6.27
N ILE A 94 -10.79 -1.71 5.72
CA ILE A 94 -11.33 -0.55 6.45
C ILE A 94 -12.84 -0.61 6.57
#